data_AF-A0A7Y5WXC2-F1
#
_entry.id   AF-A0A7Y5WXC2-F1
#
_cell.length_a   1.000
_cell.length_b   1.000
_cell.length_c   1.000
_cell.angle_alpha   90.00
_cell.angle_beta   90.00
_cell.angle_gamma   90.00
#
_symmetry.space_group_name_H-M   'P 1'
#
loop_
_entity.id
_entity.type
_entity.pdbx_description
1 polymer ?
#
loop_
_entity_poly.entity_id
_entity_poly.type
_entity_poly.pdbx_seq_one_letter_code
_entity_poly.pdbx_strand_id
1 'polypeptide(L)'
;MKASMRGVRRSAETLTTVLGERIEALDPRAEISDADLDDLQRLSSAHAVAAQALRGLVETMLRRRGRVQEATTESGAAGVED
;
A
#
# COMPACT_ATOMS: atom_id res chain seq x y z
N MET A 1 0.38 -13.36 -11.73
CA MET A 1 1.14 -12.09 -11.83
C MET A 1 0.41 -10.99 -12.63
N LYS A 2 -0.02 -11.24 -13.88
CA LYS A 2 -0.79 -10.28 -14.69
C LYS A 2 -2.09 -9.81 -14.02
N ALA A 3 -2.80 -10.72 -13.34
CA ALA A 3 -4.00 -10.40 -12.56
C ALA A 3 -3.73 -9.50 -11.34
N SER A 4 -2.63 -9.76 -10.62
CA SER A 4 -2.20 -8.96 -9.45
C SER A 4 -1.86 -7.52 -9.86
N MET A 5 -1.13 -7.34 -10.97
CA MET A 5 -0.79 -6.01 -11.50
C MET A 5 -2.03 -5.25 -12.03
N ARG A 6 -3.01 -5.94 -12.61
CA ARG A 6 -4.28 -5.32 -13.00
C ARG A 6 -5.11 -4.86 -11.80
N GLY A 7 -5.17 -5.67 -10.74
CA GLY A 7 -5.87 -5.30 -9.50
C GLY A 7 -5.26 -4.05 -8.88
N VAL A 8 -3.93 -4.04 -8.74
CA VAL A 8 -3.15 -2.88 -8.32
C VAL A 8 -3.42 -1.64 -9.16
N ARG A 9 -3.38 -1.76 -10.49
CA ARG A 9 -3.62 -0.62 -11.40
C ARG A 9 -5.03 -0.06 -11.22
N ARG A 10 -6.03 -0.94 -11.13
CA ARG A 10 -7.42 -0.55 -10.89
C ARG A 10 -7.60 0.13 -9.53
N SER A 11 -6.91 -0.34 -8.48
CA SER A 11 -6.91 0.32 -7.17
C SER A 11 -6.27 1.71 -7.22
N ALA A 12 -5.19 1.88 -7.99
CA ALA A 12 -4.54 3.18 -8.18
C ALA A 12 -5.40 4.16 -9.01
N GLU A 13 -6.06 3.69 -10.07
CA GLU A 13 -7.03 4.50 -10.84
C GLU A 13 -8.21 4.93 -9.98
N THR A 14 -8.77 3.99 -9.19
CA THR A 14 -9.87 4.29 -8.26
C THR A 14 -9.44 5.37 -7.24
N LEU A 15 -8.19 5.32 -6.76
CA LEU A 15 -7.65 6.33 -5.85
C LEU A 15 -7.58 7.71 -6.51
N THR A 16 -6.96 7.82 -7.69
CA THR A 16 -6.80 9.12 -8.36
C THR A 16 -8.15 9.74 -8.72
N THR A 17 -9.09 8.95 -9.22
CA THR A 17 -10.38 9.47 -9.67
C THR A 17 -11.33 9.71 -8.50
N VAL A 18 -11.57 8.73 -7.64
CA VAL A 18 -12.63 8.83 -6.61
C VAL A 18 -12.22 9.72 -5.45
N LEU A 19 -10.98 9.60 -4.97
CA LEU A 19 -10.53 10.42 -3.83
C LEU A 19 -10.22 11.86 -4.28
N GLY A 20 -9.65 12.02 -5.48
CA GLY A 20 -9.40 13.33 -6.09
C GLY A 20 -10.70 14.13 -6.27
N GLU A 21 -11.71 13.54 -6.92
CA GLU A 21 -13.01 14.18 -7.12
C GLU A 21 -13.71 14.51 -5.79
N ARG A 22 -13.63 13.63 -4.77
CA ARG A 22 -14.18 13.92 -3.44
C ARG A 22 -13.48 15.08 -2.75
N ILE A 23 -12.16 15.15 -2.83
CA ILE A 23 -11.39 16.24 -2.22
C ILE A 23 -11.65 17.57 -2.94
N GLU A 24 -11.74 17.56 -4.26
CA GLU A 24 -12.08 18.75 -5.05
C GLU A 24 -13.53 19.21 -4.83
N ALA A 25 -14.44 18.28 -4.53
CA ALA A 25 -15.83 18.57 -4.19
C ALA A 25 -16.04 19.04 -2.74
N LEU A 26 -15.04 18.89 -1.86
CA LEU A 26 -15.11 19.45 -0.51
C LEU A 26 -14.97 20.97 -0.62
N ASP A 27 -16.07 21.69 -0.38
CA ASP A 27 -16.04 23.14 -0.24
C ASP A 27 -15.24 23.49 1.03
N PRO A 28 -14.12 24.23 0.92
CA PRO A 28 -13.31 24.64 2.08
C PRO A 28 -14.04 25.57 3.06
N ARG A 29 -15.24 26.04 2.70
CA ARG A 29 -16.14 26.83 3.56
C ARG A 29 -17.33 26.03 4.09
N ALA A 30 -17.53 24.80 3.63
CA ALA A 30 -18.57 23.93 4.17
C ALA A 30 -18.10 23.33 5.50
N GLU A 31 -19.02 23.21 6.45
CA GLU A 31 -18.79 22.41 7.65
C GLU A 31 -18.58 20.95 7.22
N ILE A 32 -17.37 20.44 7.42
CA ILE A 32 -17.06 19.02 7.20
C ILE A 32 -17.79 18.24 8.29
N SER A 33 -18.68 17.33 7.88
CA SER A 33 -19.41 16.51 8.84
C SER A 33 -18.53 15.39 9.40
N ASP A 34 -18.85 14.90 10.59
CA ASP A 34 -18.17 13.71 11.16
C ASP A 34 -18.28 12.50 10.22
N ALA A 35 -19.37 12.39 9.47
CA ALA A 35 -19.55 11.33 8.47
C ALA A 35 -18.55 11.44 7.32
N ASP A 36 -18.22 12.66 6.86
CA ASP A 36 -17.22 12.89 5.82
C ASP A 36 -15.81 12.55 6.32
N LEU A 37 -15.50 12.88 7.58
CA LEU A 37 -14.23 12.51 8.21
C LEU A 37 -14.07 10.99 8.33
N ASP A 38 -15.10 10.28 8.78
CA ASP A 38 -15.12 8.83 8.86
C ASP A 38 -14.92 8.17 7.48
N ASP A 39 -15.59 8.70 6.46
CA ASP A 39 -15.48 8.25 5.08
C ASP A 39 -14.05 8.45 4.53
N LEU A 40 -13.46 9.63 4.76
CA LEU A 40 -12.08 9.92 4.38
C LEU A 40 -11.08 9.03 5.11
N GLN A 41 -11.31 8.74 6.39
CA GLN A 41 -10.47 7.84 7.18
C GLN A 41 -10.55 6.40 6.66
N ARG A 42 -11.74 5.91 6.33
CA ARG A 42 -11.93 4.57 5.72
C ARG A 42 -11.23 4.46 4.38
N LEU A 43 -11.40 5.46 3.51
CA LEU A 43 -10.71 5.51 2.22
C LEU A 43 -9.19 5.51 2.39
N SER A 44 -8.67 6.40 3.24
CA SER A 44 -7.24 6.51 3.53
C SER A 44 -6.65 5.18 4.07
N SER A 45 -7.38 4.50 4.95
CA SER A 45 -6.96 3.21 5.51
C SER A 45 -6.89 2.12 4.44
N ALA A 46 -7.91 2.02 3.58
CA ALA A 46 -7.91 1.08 2.46
C ALA A 46 -6.73 1.34 1.50
N HIS A 47 -6.37 2.61 1.30
CA HIS A 47 -5.22 2.98 0.48
C HIS A 47 -3.88 2.64 1.11
N ALA A 48 -3.72 2.83 2.43
CA ALA A 48 -2.51 2.40 3.14
C ALA A 48 -2.26 0.90 2.98
N VAL A 49 -3.31 0.08 3.07
CA VAL A 49 -3.23 -1.37 2.84
C VAL A 49 -2.84 -1.69 1.40
N ALA A 50 -3.45 -1.01 0.42
CA ALA A 50 -3.11 -1.19 -0.99
C ALA A 50 -1.64 -0.81 -1.29
N ALA A 51 -1.13 0.27 -0.69
CA ALA A 51 0.26 0.71 -0.82
C ALA A 51 1.24 -0.31 -0.20
N GLN A 52 0.90 -0.87 0.95
CA GLN A 52 1.69 -1.93 1.60
C GLN A 52 1.76 -3.19 0.72
N ALA A 53 0.64 -3.62 0.14
CA ALA A 53 0.58 -4.77 -0.76
C ALA A 53 1.40 -4.54 -2.04
N LEU A 54 1.35 -3.32 -2.58
CA LEU A 54 2.16 -2.86 -3.70
C LEU A 54 3.66 -2.95 -3.41
N ARG A 55 4.08 -2.46 -2.23
CA ARG A 55 5.47 -2.54 -1.76
C ARG A 55 5.95 -3.99 -1.70
N GLY A 56 5.18 -4.89 -1.08
CA GLY A 56 5.49 -6.31 -1.00
C GLY A 56 5.59 -6.98 -2.38
N LEU A 57 4.73 -6.58 -3.33
CA LEU A 57 4.81 -7.07 -4.71
C LEU A 57 6.10 -6.60 -5.40
N VAL A 58 6.46 -5.33 -5.25
CA VAL A 58 7.71 -4.78 -5.81
C VAL A 58 8.93 -5.47 -5.20
N GLU A 59 8.96 -5.65 -3.87
CA GLU A 59 10.04 -6.38 -3.18
C GLU A 59 10.17 -7.81 -3.72
N THR A 60 9.06 -8.52 -3.88
CA THR A 60 9.04 -9.87 -4.49
C THR A 60 9.59 -9.86 -5.92
N MET A 61 9.22 -8.85 -6.72
CA MET A 61 9.72 -8.69 -8.09
C MET A 61 11.22 -8.38 -8.15
N LEU A 62 11.73 -7.57 -7.22
CA LEU A 62 13.15 -7.24 -7.12
C LEU A 62 13.99 -8.45 -6.69
N ARG A 63 13.50 -9.23 -5.70
CA ARG A 63 14.12 -10.51 -5.30
C ARG A 63 14.17 -11.49 -6.48
N ARG A 64 13.07 -11.66 -7.20
CA ARG A 64 13.01 -12.53 -8.40
C ARG A 64 13.98 -12.10 -9.51
N ARG A 65 14.27 -10.80 -9.63
CA ARG A 65 15.23 -10.27 -10.62
C ARG A 65 16.69 -10.34 -10.16
N GLY A 66 16.96 -10.95 -9.00
CA GLY A 66 18.30 -11.02 -8.42
C GLY A 66 18.85 -9.65 -7.99
N ARG A 67 18.00 -8.63 -7.88
CA ARG A 67 18.40 -7.24 -7.55
C ARG A 67 18.37 -6.95 -6.05
N VAL A 68 17.77 -7.84 -5.27
CA VAL A 68 17.80 -7.82 -3.81
C VAL A 68 18.37 -9.18 -3.42
N GLN A 69 19.67 -9.20 -3.10
CA GLN A 69 20.23 -10.31 -2.35
C GLN A 69 19.52 -10.28 -0.99
N GLU A 70 18.89 -11.39 -0.62
CA GLU A 70 18.60 -11.62 0.79
C GLU A 70 19.93 -11.41 1.50
N ALA A 71 19.99 -10.41 2.40
CA ALA A 71 20.96 -10.48 3.47
C ALA A 71 20.56 -11.72 4.24
N THR A 72 21.13 -12.87 3.85
CA THR A 72 21.06 -14.10 4.59
C THR A 72 21.47 -13.71 5.99
N THR A 73 20.49 -13.58 6.87
CA THR A 73 20.78 -13.45 8.28
C THR A 73 21.21 -14.86 8.67
N GLU A 74 22.46 -15.19 8.40
CA GLU A 74 23.22 -16.14 9.20
C GLU A 74 23.30 -15.53 10.61
N SER A 75 22.16 -15.50 11.29
CA SER A 75 22.17 -15.50 12.74
C SER A 75 22.60 -16.91 13.08
N GLY A 76 23.91 -17.07 13.27
CA GLY A 76 24.52 -18.28 13.80
C GLY A 76 23.89 -18.58 15.16
N ALA A 77 22.81 -19.35 15.12
CA ALA A 77 22.32 -20.14 16.22
C ALA A 77 22.67 -21.61 15.90
N ALA A 78 23.97 -21.87 15.81
CA ALA A 78 24.52 -23.20 15.98
C ALA A 78 25.30 -23.16 17.30
N GLY A 79 25.04 -24.12 18.19
CA GLY A 79 25.66 -24.26 19.51
C GLY A 79 27.20 -24.24 19.47
N VAL A 80 27.89 -24.12 20.60
CA VAL A 80 28.11 -25.22 21.56
C VAL A 80 28.69 -24.65 22.87
N GLU A 81 28.09 -25.08 23.98
CA GLU A 81 28.62 -25.48 25.31
C GLU A 81 29.99 -24.96 25.79
N ASP A 82 30.00 -24.39 27.01
CA ASP A 82 30.98 -24.66 28.07
C ASP A 82 30.22 -24.76 29.42
#